data_AF-A0A2G9TLX4-F1
#
_entry.id   AF-A0A2G9TLX4-F1
#
_cell.length_a   1.000
_cell.length_b   1.000
_cell.length_c   1.000
_cell.angle_alpha   90.00
_cell.angle_beta   90.00
_cell.angle_gamma   90.00
#
_symmetry.space_group_name_H-M   'P 1'
#
loop_
_entity.id
_entity.type
_entity.pdbx_description
1 polymer ?
#
loop_
_entity_poly.entity_id
_entity_poly.type
_entity_poly.pdbx_seq_one_letter_code
_entity_poly.pdbx_strand_id
1 'polypeptide(L)'
;MATFWNIPIVGYMASSNAFADKSIYTTLARVSLRTTNSLAEAVAAILNHYNWKRVAIATNTGVVAFERVSAFEEVFNLRKIEVTKKIAYEACRDGAAGGLCDFYDEYVIICLFSSTREMSKEFMKAAYDSKLNSHDYVYILPWLQSEKKDEAPWIGGDGQIQQNIKNYFANSIIIDDVNGFDDTLVTPFRERVEANGMTTDDLDL
;
A
#
# COMPACT_ATOMS: atom_id res chain seq x y z
N MET A 1 -14.84 -4.06 23.68
CA MET A 1 -15.59 -4.70 24.79
C MET A 1 -15.37 -6.21 24.89
N ALA A 2 -15.18 -6.96 23.80
CA ALA A 2 -15.04 -8.43 23.91
C ALA A 2 -13.93 -8.92 24.85
N THR A 3 -12.81 -8.21 24.95
CA THR A 3 -11.77 -8.47 25.96
C THR A 3 -12.33 -8.50 27.39
N PHE A 4 -13.20 -7.55 27.74
CA PHE A 4 -13.83 -7.47 29.07
C PHE A 4 -14.71 -8.68 29.36
N TRP A 5 -15.42 -9.19 28.34
CA TRP A 5 -16.31 -10.34 28.46
C TRP A 5 -15.59 -11.68 28.22
N ASN A 6 -14.27 -11.65 27.96
CA ASN A 6 -13.47 -12.81 27.57
C ASN A 6 -14.05 -13.58 26.37
N ILE A 7 -14.60 -12.86 25.39
CA ILE A 7 -15.21 -13.44 24.19
C ILE A 7 -14.18 -13.38 23.05
N PRO A 8 -13.89 -14.51 22.35
CA PRO A 8 -13.02 -14.49 21.19
C PRO A 8 -13.70 -13.76 20.02
N ILE A 9 -12.97 -12.83 19.40
CA ILE A 9 -13.40 -12.19 18.14
C ILE A 9 -12.41 -12.59 17.06
N VAL A 10 -12.93 -13.07 15.93
CA VAL A 10 -12.16 -13.28 14.71
C VAL A 10 -12.52 -12.17 13.73
N GLY A 11 -11.63 -11.19 13.59
CA GLY A 11 -11.82 -10.06 12.68
C GLY A 11 -11.20 -10.34 11.32
N TYR A 12 -12.02 -10.37 10.27
CA TYR A 12 -11.56 -10.52 8.89
C TYR A 12 -11.13 -9.19 8.24
N MET A 13 -11.60 -8.06 8.77
CA MET A 13 -11.32 -6.70 8.25
C MET A 13 -10.55 -5.79 9.23
N ALA A 14 -9.97 -6.34 10.30
CA ALA A 14 -9.27 -5.55 11.32
C ALA A 14 -7.84 -5.14 10.88
N SER A 15 -7.71 -4.33 9.82
CA SER A 15 -6.43 -3.96 9.20
C SER A 15 -5.65 -2.86 9.93
N SER A 16 -6.31 -2.05 10.77
CA SER A 16 -5.64 -0.99 11.54
C SER A 16 -4.56 -1.55 12.47
N ASN A 17 -3.45 -0.82 12.56
CA ASN A 17 -2.33 -1.15 13.45
C ASN A 17 -2.69 -1.02 14.93
N ALA A 18 -3.71 -0.25 15.30
CA ALA A 18 -4.20 -0.17 16.67
C ALA A 18 -4.61 -1.56 17.21
N PHE A 19 -5.10 -2.45 16.35
CA PHE A 19 -5.50 -3.81 16.71
C PHE A 19 -4.33 -4.78 16.92
N ALA A 20 -3.09 -4.35 16.69
CA ALA A 20 -1.90 -5.14 16.97
C ALA A 20 -1.61 -5.21 18.49
N ASP A 21 -2.05 -4.22 19.27
CA ASP A 21 -1.78 -4.18 20.71
C ASP A 21 -2.59 -5.24 21.47
N LYS A 22 -1.89 -6.31 21.87
CA LYS A 22 -2.47 -7.42 22.64
C LYS A 22 -2.64 -7.13 24.12
N SER A 23 -2.16 -6.00 24.64
CA SER A 23 -2.49 -5.58 26.00
C SER A 23 -3.95 -5.10 26.10
N ILE A 24 -4.48 -4.53 25.01
CA ILE A 24 -5.86 -4.03 24.91
C ILE A 24 -6.76 -5.07 24.23
N TYR A 25 -6.31 -5.64 23.11
CA TYR A 25 -7.09 -6.55 22.25
C TYR A 25 -6.65 -8.02 22.40
N THR A 26 -6.65 -8.53 23.64
CA THR A 26 -6.18 -9.89 23.98
C THR A 26 -6.98 -10.99 23.26
N THR A 27 -8.29 -10.86 23.14
CA THR A 27 -9.17 -11.89 22.56
C THR A 27 -9.44 -11.73 21.06
N LEU A 28 -8.83 -10.73 20.42
CA LEU A 28 -8.97 -10.48 18.99
C LEU A 28 -7.95 -11.32 18.20
N ALA A 29 -8.43 -12.25 17.38
CA ALA A 29 -7.66 -12.87 16.32
C ALA A 29 -7.93 -12.14 15.00
N ARG A 30 -6.88 -11.85 14.23
CA ARG A 30 -7.00 -11.25 12.91
C ARG A 30 -6.66 -12.30 11.87
N VAL A 31 -7.54 -12.48 10.90
CA VAL A 31 -7.31 -13.35 9.73
C VAL A 31 -7.01 -12.55 8.46
N SER A 32 -7.04 -11.22 8.54
CA SER A 32 -6.58 -10.35 7.46
C SER A 32 -5.06 -10.41 7.32
N LEU A 33 -4.57 -10.85 6.16
CA LEU A 33 -3.15 -10.89 5.79
C LEU A 33 -2.61 -9.50 5.40
N ARG A 34 -3.49 -8.53 5.15
CA ARG A 34 -3.20 -7.20 4.61
C ARG A 34 -2.94 -6.16 5.70
N THR A 35 -1.99 -6.41 6.58
CA THR A 35 -1.58 -5.41 7.57
C THR A 35 -0.51 -4.48 7.01
N THR A 36 -0.48 -3.22 7.43
CA THR A 36 0.58 -2.28 7.04
C THR A 36 1.97 -2.79 7.44
N ASN A 37 2.06 -3.52 8.56
CA ASN A 37 3.33 -4.06 9.07
C ASN A 37 3.89 -5.19 8.20
N SER A 38 3.04 -6.11 7.72
CA SER A 38 3.49 -7.19 6.82
C SER A 38 4.03 -6.63 5.50
N LEU A 39 3.40 -5.57 4.98
CA LEU A 39 3.88 -4.92 3.77
C LEU A 39 5.16 -4.12 4.01
N ALA A 40 5.30 -3.45 5.16
CA ALA A 40 6.53 -2.78 5.55
C ALA A 40 7.71 -3.75 5.66
N GLU A 41 7.49 -4.96 6.20
CA GLU A 41 8.50 -6.03 6.23
C GLU A 41 8.86 -6.52 4.83
N ALA A 42 7.88 -6.68 3.93
CA ALA A 42 8.16 -7.05 2.54
C ALA A 42 9.00 -6.00 1.82
N VAL A 43 8.70 -4.72 2.04
CA VAL A 43 9.48 -3.59 1.51
C VAL A 43 10.88 -3.60 2.09
N ALA A 44 11.02 -3.76 3.40
CA ALA A 44 12.33 -3.85 4.06
C ALA A 44 13.16 -5.03 3.55
N ALA A 45 12.54 -6.16 3.23
CA ALA A 45 13.23 -7.31 2.63
C ALA A 45 13.79 -6.98 1.24
N ILE A 46 13.03 -6.27 0.40
CA ILE A 46 13.50 -5.81 -0.91
C ILE A 46 14.65 -4.81 -0.76
N LEU A 47 14.50 -3.81 0.13
CA LEU A 47 15.56 -2.84 0.40
C LEU A 47 16.86 -3.54 0.85
N ASN A 48 16.76 -4.53 1.73
CA ASN A 48 17.91 -5.32 2.17
C ASN A 48 18.51 -6.19 1.06
N HIS A 49 17.69 -6.78 0.20
CA HIS A 49 18.15 -7.58 -0.94
C HIS A 49 19.02 -6.75 -1.90
N TYR A 50 18.63 -5.50 -2.18
CA TYR A 50 19.40 -4.58 -3.01
C TYR A 50 20.42 -3.74 -2.24
N ASN A 51 20.55 -3.96 -0.92
CA ASN A 51 21.43 -3.24 -0.02
C ASN A 51 21.19 -1.71 -0.01
N TRP A 52 19.94 -1.28 -0.22
CA TRP A 52 19.50 0.11 -0.12
C TRP A 52 19.19 0.44 1.34
N LYS A 53 20.08 1.22 1.97
CA LYS A 53 19.96 1.59 3.39
C LYS A 53 19.45 2.99 3.65
N ARG A 54 19.35 3.82 2.61
CA ARG A 54 18.89 5.20 2.70
C ARG A 54 17.72 5.39 1.76
N VAL A 55 16.59 5.80 2.30
CA VAL A 55 15.34 5.95 1.55
C VAL A 55 14.67 7.27 1.87
N ALA A 56 13.96 7.83 0.89
CA ALA A 56 13.02 8.93 1.10
C ALA A 56 11.60 8.38 1.13
N ILE A 57 10.72 9.04 1.89
CA ILE A 57 9.29 8.72 1.93
C ILE A 57 8.52 9.89 1.32
N ALA A 58 7.76 9.59 0.27
CA ALA A 58 6.71 10.45 -0.26
C ALA A 58 5.38 10.04 0.35
N THR A 59 4.69 10.96 1.01
CA THR A 59 3.38 10.69 1.64
C THR A 59 2.43 11.84 1.39
N ASN A 60 1.15 11.70 1.76
CA ASN A 60 0.20 12.80 1.72
C ASN A 60 -0.17 13.28 3.13
N THR A 61 -0.87 14.41 3.20
CA THR A 61 -1.43 14.89 4.46
C THR A 61 -2.67 14.08 4.84
N GLY A 62 -2.74 13.63 6.10
CA GLY A 62 -3.87 12.88 6.63
C GLY A 62 -3.49 11.88 7.73
N VAL A 63 -4.46 11.54 8.58
CA VAL A 63 -4.26 10.62 9.71
C VAL A 63 -3.85 9.23 9.23
N VAL A 64 -4.51 8.71 8.19
CA VAL A 64 -4.20 7.38 7.62
C VAL A 64 -2.78 7.33 7.04
N ALA A 65 -2.35 8.40 6.37
CA ALA A 65 -1.02 8.50 5.81
C ALA A 65 0.04 8.54 6.94
N PHE A 66 -0.21 9.32 7.98
CA PHE A 66 0.66 9.40 9.16
C PHE A 66 0.81 8.04 9.88
N GLU A 67 -0.29 7.31 10.08
CA GLU A 67 -0.24 5.95 10.66
C GLU A 67 0.60 4.99 9.81
N ARG A 68 0.44 5.05 8.47
CA ARG A 68 1.22 4.24 7.54
C ARG A 68 2.71 4.55 7.62
N VAL A 69 3.08 5.83 7.58
CA VAL A 69 4.48 6.26 7.68
C VAL A 69 5.09 5.80 9.01
N SER A 70 4.38 6.01 10.13
CA SER A 70 4.86 5.62 11.46
C SER A 70 5.15 4.12 11.56
N ALA A 71 4.27 3.29 10.99
CA ALA A 71 4.46 1.84 10.96
C ALA A 71 5.67 1.40 10.11
N PHE A 72 5.88 2.05 8.97
CA PHE A 72 7.03 1.80 8.11
C PHE A 72 8.34 2.23 8.78
N GLU A 73 8.35 3.38 9.47
CA GLU A 73 9.52 3.86 10.20
C GLU A 73 9.92 2.91 11.33
N GLU A 74 8.97 2.36 12.06
CA GLU A 74 9.23 1.37 13.11
C GLU A 74 9.97 0.14 12.54
N VAL A 75 9.46 -0.42 11.44
CA VAL A 75 10.08 -1.57 10.78
C VAL A 75 11.46 -1.22 10.20
N PHE A 76 11.61 -0.06 9.55
CA PHE A 76 12.89 0.37 8.98
C PHE A 76 13.95 0.60 10.05
N ASN A 77 13.59 1.18 11.19
CA ASN A 77 14.49 1.34 12.33
C ASN A 77 14.97 -0.02 12.86
N LEU A 78 14.07 -1.01 13.00
CA LEU A 78 14.43 -2.37 13.41
C LEU A 78 15.38 -3.05 12.40
N ARG A 79 15.24 -2.75 11.11
CA ARG A 79 16.05 -3.32 10.02
C ARG A 79 17.28 -2.49 9.67
N LYS A 80 17.58 -1.40 10.41
CA LYS A 80 18.72 -0.48 10.18
C LYS A 80 18.68 0.20 8.81
N ILE A 81 17.48 0.57 8.36
CA ILE A 81 17.24 1.37 7.16
C ILE A 81 16.95 2.80 7.63
N GLU A 82 17.69 3.77 7.09
CA GLU A 82 17.60 5.18 7.44
C GLU A 82 16.65 5.93 6.51
N VAL A 83 15.64 6.58 7.08
CA VAL A 83 14.75 7.49 6.36
C VAL A 83 15.40 8.87 6.32
N THR A 84 15.87 9.29 5.13
CA THR A 84 16.63 10.55 4.96
C THR A 84 15.71 11.77 4.91
N LYS A 85 14.58 11.67 4.20
CA LYS A 85 13.58 12.74 4.08
C LYS A 85 12.16 12.17 4.08
N LYS A 86 11.23 12.98 4.59
CA LYS A 86 9.78 12.76 4.54
C LYS A 86 9.14 13.97 3.90
N ILE A 87 8.55 13.79 2.73
CA ILE A 87 7.94 14.87 1.97
C ILE A 87 6.45 14.60 1.86
N ALA A 88 5.66 15.53 2.38
CA ALA A 88 4.21 15.51 2.22
C ALA A 88 3.87 16.13 0.87
N TYR A 89 3.53 15.29 -0.10
CA TYR A 89 2.95 15.69 -1.36
C TYR A 89 1.48 16.04 -1.15
N GLU A 90 1.18 17.33 -1.12
CA GLU A 90 -0.18 17.82 -1.31
C GLU A 90 -0.44 18.07 -2.79
N ALA A 91 -1.51 17.48 -3.32
CA ALA A 91 -2.05 17.80 -4.63
C ALA A 91 -2.65 19.22 -4.63
N CYS A 92 -1.83 20.25 -4.44
CA CYS A 92 -2.27 21.63 -4.47
C CYS A 92 -2.10 22.20 -5.88
N ARG A 93 -3.26 22.42 -6.52
CA ARG A 93 -3.68 23.22 -7.69
C ARG A 93 -2.71 24.09 -8.52
N ASP A 94 -1.49 24.42 -8.09
CA ASP A 94 -0.56 25.28 -8.82
C ASP A 94 0.81 24.61 -9.00
N GLY A 95 0.99 23.92 -10.13
CA GLY A 95 2.31 23.48 -10.61
C GLY A 95 2.99 22.42 -9.76
N ALA A 96 2.84 21.16 -10.16
CA ALA A 96 3.34 19.94 -9.52
C ALA A 96 4.88 19.84 -9.29
N ALA A 97 5.65 20.92 -9.42
CA ALA A 97 7.11 20.92 -9.31
C ALA A 97 7.64 21.21 -7.89
N GLY A 98 6.86 21.90 -7.04
CA GLY A 98 7.36 22.44 -5.78
C GLY A 98 7.87 21.40 -4.78
N GLY A 99 7.14 20.29 -4.60
CA GLY A 99 7.53 19.20 -3.68
C GLY A 99 8.45 18.15 -4.29
N LEU A 100 8.65 18.15 -5.61
CA LEU A 100 9.50 17.17 -6.30
C LEU A 100 10.98 17.56 -6.32
N CYS A 101 11.28 18.85 -6.19
CA CYS A 101 12.65 19.34 -6.09
C CYS A 101 13.40 18.80 -4.86
N ASP A 102 12.67 18.44 -3.80
CA ASP A 102 13.30 17.94 -2.58
C ASP A 102 13.81 16.50 -2.71
N PHE A 103 13.48 15.79 -3.81
CA PHE A 103 13.91 14.41 -4.10
C PHE A 103 15.14 14.31 -5.02
N TYR A 104 15.72 15.41 -5.50
CA TYR A 104 16.85 15.37 -6.44
C TYR A 104 18.10 14.66 -5.87
N ASP A 105 18.22 14.56 -4.55
CA ASP A 105 19.33 13.92 -3.86
C ASP A 105 19.04 12.47 -3.43
N GLU A 106 17.83 11.96 -3.70
CA GLU A 106 17.37 10.65 -3.24
C GLU A 106 17.00 9.70 -4.37
N TYR A 107 17.77 8.62 -4.49
CA TYR A 107 17.62 7.62 -5.54
C TYR A 107 16.54 6.56 -5.26
N VAL A 108 16.15 6.37 -4.00
CA VAL A 108 15.14 5.38 -3.60
C VAL A 108 14.01 6.07 -2.85
N ILE A 109 12.83 6.09 -3.47
CA ILE A 109 11.66 6.83 -2.99
C ILE A 109 10.53 5.84 -2.73
N ILE A 110 9.99 5.86 -1.51
CA ILE A 110 8.89 5.01 -1.09
C ILE A 110 7.62 5.84 -1.05
N CYS A 111 6.62 5.46 -1.85
CA CYS A 111 5.37 6.18 -2.01
C CYS A 111 4.30 5.61 -1.07
N LEU A 112 4.06 6.28 0.06
CA LEU A 112 3.07 5.92 1.08
C LEU A 112 1.89 6.88 1.05
N PHE A 113 0.96 6.67 0.12
CA PHE A 113 -0.25 7.46 0.00
C PHE A 113 -1.44 6.81 0.68
N SER A 114 -2.43 7.59 1.12
CA SER A 114 -3.70 7.08 1.67
C SER A 114 -4.60 6.49 0.58
N SER A 115 -4.70 7.15 -0.59
CA SER A 115 -5.34 6.61 -1.79
C SER A 115 -4.26 6.13 -2.77
N THR A 116 -3.92 4.84 -2.66
CA THR A 116 -2.78 4.23 -3.34
C THR A 116 -2.87 4.35 -4.86
N ARG A 117 -4.02 4.04 -5.48
CA ARG A 117 -4.15 4.06 -6.95
C ARG A 117 -4.09 5.47 -7.53
N GLU A 118 -4.92 6.39 -7.06
CA GLU A 118 -5.04 7.71 -7.68
C GLU A 118 -3.88 8.65 -7.36
N MET A 119 -3.44 8.71 -6.10
CA MET A 119 -2.33 9.59 -5.73
C MET A 119 -1.00 9.11 -6.31
N SER A 120 -0.80 7.80 -6.45
CA SER A 120 0.38 7.29 -7.15
C SER A 120 0.38 7.65 -8.63
N LYS A 121 -0.77 7.66 -9.31
CA LYS A 121 -0.84 8.13 -10.71
C LYS A 121 -0.44 9.59 -10.82
N GLU A 122 -0.98 10.44 -9.95
CA GLU A 122 -0.67 11.88 -9.94
C GLU A 122 0.80 12.14 -9.64
N PHE A 123 1.34 11.46 -8.62
CA PHE A 123 2.75 11.59 -8.25
C PHE A 123 3.69 11.09 -9.35
N MET A 124 3.43 9.91 -9.92
CA MET A 124 4.27 9.36 -10.99
C MET A 124 4.19 10.20 -12.27
N LYS A 125 3.02 10.79 -12.56
CA LYS A 125 2.89 11.78 -13.65
C LYS A 125 3.74 13.02 -13.37
N ALA A 126 3.68 13.56 -12.16
CA ALA A 126 4.47 14.73 -11.78
C ALA A 126 5.99 14.42 -11.80
N ALA A 127 6.39 13.22 -11.39
CA ALA A 127 7.77 12.74 -11.51
C ALA A 127 8.24 12.63 -12.97
N TYR A 128 7.37 12.11 -13.85
CA TYR A 128 7.64 12.05 -15.28
C TYR A 128 7.79 13.45 -15.90
N ASP A 129 6.86 14.37 -15.60
CA ASP A 129 6.90 15.74 -16.11
C ASP A 129 8.14 16.52 -15.59
N SER A 130 8.61 16.18 -14.38
CA SER A 130 9.82 16.74 -13.76
C SER A 130 11.12 16.05 -14.19
N LYS A 131 11.07 15.07 -15.11
CA LYS A 131 12.20 14.25 -15.59
C LYS A 131 12.91 13.45 -14.49
N LEU A 132 12.22 13.13 -13.41
CA LEU A 132 12.68 12.25 -12.33
C LEU A 132 12.35 10.78 -12.61
N ASN A 133 11.99 10.45 -13.86
CA ASN A 133 11.83 9.08 -14.36
C ASN A 133 13.10 8.56 -15.05
N SER A 134 14.28 9.09 -14.72
CA SER A 134 15.55 8.54 -15.19
C SER A 134 15.86 7.21 -14.48
N HIS A 135 16.79 6.43 -15.04
CA HIS A 135 17.23 5.15 -14.48
C HIS A 135 17.96 5.29 -13.13
N ASP A 136 18.15 6.52 -12.65
CA ASP A 136 18.81 6.82 -11.38
C ASP A 136 17.82 6.72 -10.21
N TYR A 137 16.52 6.85 -10.46
CA TYR A 137 15.47 6.85 -9.44
C TYR A 137 14.65 5.56 -9.46
N VAL A 138 14.43 5.00 -8.28
CA VAL A 138 13.55 3.84 -8.06
C VAL A 138 12.41 4.25 -7.16
N TYR A 139 11.18 4.02 -7.63
CA TYR A 139 9.95 4.27 -6.89
C TYR A 139 9.39 2.96 -6.35
N ILE A 140 9.31 2.81 -5.04
CA ILE A 140 8.69 1.64 -4.40
C ILE A 140 7.30 2.05 -3.96
N LEU A 141 6.29 1.31 -4.42
CA LEU A 141 4.88 1.55 -4.09
C LEU A 141 4.33 0.36 -3.32
N PRO A 142 4.33 0.43 -1.99
CA PRO A 142 3.62 -0.53 -1.16
C PRO A 142 2.12 -0.37 -1.43
N TRP A 143 1.52 -1.38 -2.04
CA TRP A 143 0.16 -1.33 -2.52
C TRP A 143 -0.85 -1.55 -1.37
N LEU A 144 -0.95 -0.55 -0.50
CA LEU A 144 -1.83 -0.54 0.67
C LEU A 144 -3.28 -0.25 0.23
N GLN A 145 -3.89 -1.24 -0.44
CA GLN A 145 -5.26 -1.16 -0.94
C GLN A 145 -6.26 -1.07 0.22
N SER A 146 -7.38 -0.41 -0.05
CA SER A 146 -8.61 -0.54 0.74
C SER A 146 -9.28 -1.90 0.48
N GLU A 147 -10.47 -2.10 1.05
CA GLU A 147 -11.20 -3.39 1.11
C GLU A 147 -11.35 -4.10 -0.26
N LYS A 148 -11.50 -3.35 -1.35
CA LYS A 148 -11.56 -3.90 -2.71
C LYS A 148 -10.19 -3.94 -3.37
N LYS A 149 -9.89 -5.04 -4.09
CA LYS A 149 -8.69 -5.15 -4.92
C LYS A 149 -8.69 -4.04 -5.97
N ASP A 150 -7.73 -3.15 -5.88
CA ASP A 150 -7.53 -2.12 -6.89
C ASP A 150 -6.91 -2.72 -8.14
N GLU A 151 -7.46 -2.35 -9.29
CA GLU A 151 -6.79 -2.60 -10.56
C GLU A 151 -5.50 -1.80 -10.66
N ALA A 152 -4.59 -2.29 -11.51
CA ALA A 152 -3.37 -1.57 -11.78
C ALA A 152 -3.64 -0.13 -12.27
N PRO A 153 -2.77 0.84 -11.96
CA PRO A 153 -2.99 2.25 -12.31
C PRO A 153 -3.24 2.53 -13.80
N TRP A 154 -2.64 1.73 -14.67
CA TRP A 154 -2.78 1.89 -16.12
C TRP A 154 -4.02 1.20 -16.69
N ILE A 155 -4.87 0.58 -15.88
CA ILE A 155 -6.16 0.04 -16.34
C ILE A 155 -7.21 1.13 -16.16
N GLY A 156 -7.86 1.52 -17.25
CA GLY A 156 -8.99 2.47 -17.25
C GLY A 156 -10.27 1.84 -16.72
N GLY A 157 -11.29 2.65 -16.44
CA GLY A 157 -12.61 2.15 -16.01
C GLY A 157 -13.34 1.30 -17.05
N ASP A 158 -12.87 1.32 -18.29
CA ASP A 158 -13.29 0.48 -19.42
C ASP A 158 -12.46 -0.82 -19.57
N GLY A 159 -11.52 -1.06 -18.65
CA GLY A 159 -10.61 -2.20 -18.69
C GLY A 159 -9.47 -2.07 -19.71
N GLN A 160 -9.36 -0.95 -20.43
CA GLN A 160 -8.29 -0.76 -21.41
C GLN A 160 -6.98 -0.32 -20.76
N ILE A 161 -5.87 -0.80 -21.34
CA ILE A 161 -4.52 -0.42 -20.90
C ILE A 161 -4.16 0.95 -21.46
N GLN A 162 -3.99 1.91 -20.56
CA GLN A 162 -3.51 3.26 -20.84
C GLN A 162 -1.99 3.27 -20.86
N GLN A 163 -1.41 3.12 -22.06
CA GLN A 163 0.05 2.98 -22.25
C GLN A 163 0.82 4.21 -21.77
N ASN A 164 0.25 5.41 -21.88
CA ASN A 164 0.81 6.64 -21.34
C ASN A 164 1.02 6.56 -19.82
N ILE A 165 0.01 6.08 -19.07
CA ILE A 165 0.12 5.90 -17.63
C ILE A 165 1.14 4.82 -17.32
N LYS A 166 1.11 3.70 -18.05
CA LYS A 166 2.06 2.60 -17.86
C LYS A 166 3.51 3.07 -17.96
N ASN A 167 3.81 4.00 -18.88
CA ASN A 167 5.15 4.56 -19.04
C ASN A 167 5.59 5.39 -17.82
N TYR A 168 4.67 6.02 -17.08
CA TYR A 168 5.00 6.73 -15.84
C TYR A 168 5.52 5.78 -14.76
N PHE A 169 5.08 4.52 -14.77
CA PHE A 169 5.45 3.49 -13.79
C PHE A 169 6.66 2.65 -14.21
N ALA A 170 7.38 3.01 -15.28
CA ALA A 170 8.48 2.20 -15.82
C ALA A 170 9.61 1.92 -14.80
N ASN A 171 9.92 2.87 -13.92
CA ASN A 171 10.98 2.74 -12.91
C ASN A 171 10.40 2.49 -11.52
N SER A 172 9.26 1.80 -11.47
CA SER A 172 8.52 1.57 -10.24
C SER A 172 8.40 0.09 -9.89
N ILE A 173 8.48 -0.20 -8.59
CA ILE A 173 8.27 -1.52 -8.01
C ILE A 173 6.98 -1.45 -7.19
N ILE A 174 5.94 -2.11 -7.67
CA ILE A 174 4.68 -2.27 -6.94
C ILE A 174 4.79 -3.54 -6.09
N ILE A 175 4.65 -3.39 -4.78
CA ILE A 175 4.63 -4.50 -3.83
C ILE A 175 3.18 -4.67 -3.41
N ASP A 176 2.53 -5.68 -3.97
CA ASP A 176 1.13 -6.01 -3.72
C ASP A 176 1.00 -7.40 -3.07
N ASP A 177 -0.05 -7.58 -2.29
CA ASP A 177 -0.45 -8.90 -1.81
C ASP A 177 -1.25 -9.61 -2.90
N VAL A 178 -0.51 -10.18 -3.87
CA VAL A 178 -1.07 -10.87 -5.04
C VAL A 178 -1.82 -12.15 -4.64
N ASN A 179 -1.62 -12.66 -3.42
CA ASN A 179 -2.25 -13.89 -2.91
C ASN A 179 -3.61 -13.64 -2.24
N GLY A 180 -4.36 -12.62 -2.67
CA GLY A 180 -5.80 -12.61 -2.45
C GLY A 180 -6.41 -13.79 -3.20
N PHE A 181 -6.82 -14.82 -2.44
CA PHE A 181 -7.36 -16.12 -2.88
C PHE A 181 -7.35 -16.34 -4.40
N ASP A 182 -6.40 -17.16 -4.87
CA ASP A 182 -6.38 -17.64 -6.25
C ASP A 182 -7.76 -18.24 -6.64
N ASP A 183 -8.15 -18.08 -7.91
CA ASP A 183 -9.45 -18.53 -8.43
C ASP A 183 -9.66 -20.03 -8.18
N THR A 184 -8.57 -20.78 -7.99
CA THR A 184 -8.55 -22.19 -7.60
C THR A 184 -9.23 -22.49 -6.25
N LEU A 185 -9.24 -21.54 -5.31
CA LEU A 185 -9.91 -21.67 -4.00
C LEU A 185 -11.24 -20.93 -3.95
N VAL A 186 -11.35 -19.79 -4.65
CA VAL A 186 -12.59 -18.99 -4.66
C VAL A 186 -13.66 -19.63 -5.51
N THR A 187 -13.32 -20.19 -6.67
CA THR A 187 -14.30 -20.77 -7.60
C THR A 187 -15.07 -21.93 -6.97
N PRO A 188 -14.42 -22.94 -6.34
CA PRO A 188 -15.15 -24.01 -5.68
C PRO A 188 -16.00 -23.54 -4.49
N PHE A 189 -15.55 -22.49 -3.79
CA PHE A 189 -16.34 -21.89 -2.72
C PHE A 189 -17.60 -21.22 -3.27
N ARG A 190 -17.45 -20.41 -4.34
CA ARG A 190 -18.56 -19.75 -5.05
C ARG A 190 -19.57 -20.78 -5.57
N GLU A 191 -19.09 -21.82 -6.25
CA GLU A 191 -19.94 -22.90 -6.77
C GLU A 191 -20.76 -23.57 -5.65
N ARG A 192 -20.16 -23.77 -4.47
CA ARG A 192 -20.87 -24.31 -3.30
C ARG A 192 -21.90 -23.36 -2.74
N VAL A 193 -21.62 -22.06 -2.70
CA VAL A 193 -22.57 -21.03 -2.23
C VAL A 193 -23.79 -20.99 -3.17
N GLU A 194 -23.53 -20.96 -4.47
CA GLU A 194 -24.56 -20.97 -5.52
C GLU A 194 -25.38 -22.26 -5.49
N ALA A 195 -24.76 -23.42 -5.27
CA ALA A 195 -25.45 -24.70 -5.11
C ALA A 195 -26.40 -24.75 -3.89
N ASN A 196 -26.18 -23.89 -2.89
CA ASN A 196 -27.05 -23.75 -1.73
C ASN A 196 -28.09 -22.62 -1.88
N GLY A 197 -28.27 -22.08 -3.09
CA GLY A 197 -29.30 -21.10 -3.40
C GLY A 197 -28.98 -19.67 -2.96
N MET A 198 -27.72 -19.38 -2.63
CA MET A 198 -27.25 -18.02 -2.33
C MET A 198 -26.41 -17.49 -3.50
N THR A 199 -26.50 -16.21 -3.79
CA THR A 199 -25.66 -15.55 -4.79
C THR A 199 -24.47 -14.88 -4.13
N THR A 200 -23.44 -14.55 -4.92
CA THR A 200 -22.29 -13.79 -4.40
C THR A 200 -22.66 -12.38 -3.94
N ASP A 201 -23.77 -11.82 -4.42
CA ASP A 201 -24.31 -10.55 -3.95
C ASP A 201 -25.05 -10.67 -2.60
N ASP A 202 -25.49 -11.88 -2.22
CA ASP A 202 -26.06 -12.17 -0.90
C ASP A 202 -24.97 -12.36 0.17
N LEU A 203 -23.73 -12.54 -0.26
CA LEU A 203 -22.56 -12.53 0.60
C LEU A 203 -22.10 -11.07 0.70
N ASP A 204 -22.33 -10.44 1.85
CA ASP A 204 -21.85 -9.10 2.19
C ASP A 204 -20.30 -9.14 2.32
N LEU A 205 -19.61 -9.28 1.18
CA LEU A 205 -18.15 -9.42 1.02
C LEU A 205 -17.47 -8.08 0.76
#